data_AF-A0A643BWT4-F1
#
_entry.id   AF-A0A643BWT4-F1
#
_cell.length_a   1.000
_cell.length_b   1.000
_cell.length_c   1.000
_cell.angle_alpha   90.00
_cell.angle_beta   90.00
_cell.angle_gamma   90.00
#
_symmetry.space_group_name_H-M   'P 1'
#
loop_
_entity.id
_entity.type
_entity.pdbx_description
1 polymer ?
#
loop_
_entity_poly.entity_id
_entity_poly.type
_entity_poly.pdbx_seq_one_letter_code
_entity_poly.pdbx_strand_id
1 'polypeptide(L)'
;GCSGRIHRLTLTGEKRADIQLNSFGFYTNGSLEVDLTLLRLGLQETDEKAPLVGFSLTRVRSGSVPSYSSRDPHDCPLRQNSSNLLALFLINTKDLQVQVRKYGEQKKLFISPGLLPEAPSEPELPKSEHRVTPKVDGGSQGDQQGIGGKDQDLVLGLGHLNNSYNFSFHVVIGSRAEEGQYSLNFHNCYNSVPGREQPFDITVMIREKNPEGFLSAAEIPLFKLYMVMSACFLASGIFWVSILCKNTYNVFKIHWLMAALAFTKSVSLLFHSINYYFINSQGHPIEGLAVMHYITH
;
A
#
# COMPACT_ATOMS: atom_id res chain seq x y z
N GLY A 1 -0.09 5.14 -11.11
CA GLY A 1 0.14 4.23 -9.98
C GLY A 1 1.33 4.75 -9.21
N CYS A 2 1.20 4.93 -7.90
CA CYS A 2 2.30 5.36 -7.04
C CYS A 2 3.34 4.23 -6.92
N SER A 3 4.62 4.57 -6.99
CA SER A 3 5.72 3.59 -7.04
C SER A 3 6.28 3.20 -5.64
N GLY A 4 5.63 3.65 -4.55
CA GLY A 4 6.05 3.42 -3.16
C GLY A 4 5.01 2.70 -2.30
N ARG A 5 5.46 2.06 -1.23
CA ARG A 5 4.71 1.22 -0.27
C ARG A 5 4.33 1.96 1.01
N ILE A 6 4.98 3.09 1.21
CA ILE A 6 4.46 4.22 1.94
C ILE A 6 4.17 5.27 0.88
N HIS A 7 2.94 5.76 0.79
CA HIS A 7 2.61 6.79 -0.18
C HIS A 7 1.56 7.75 0.33
N ARG A 8 1.77 9.03 -0.01
CA ARG A 8 0.80 10.11 0.16
C ARG A 8 0.07 10.31 -1.16
N LEU A 9 -1.24 10.20 -1.15
CA LEU A 9 -2.07 10.60 -2.26
C LEU A 9 -2.85 11.86 -1.87
N THR A 10 -2.59 12.96 -2.57
CA THR A 10 -3.35 14.22 -2.45
C THR A 10 -4.07 14.45 -3.77
N LEU A 11 -5.41 14.46 -3.74
CA LEU A 11 -6.26 14.81 -4.87
C LEU A 11 -7.05 16.06 -4.52
N THR A 12 -7.10 17.02 -5.44
CA THR A 12 -7.82 18.29 -5.28
C THR A 12 -8.82 18.46 -6.41
N GLY A 13 -10.04 18.87 -6.10
CA GLY A 13 -11.10 19.08 -7.10
C GLY A 13 -11.54 17.80 -7.80
N GLU A 14 -11.40 16.64 -7.15
CA GLU A 14 -11.71 15.34 -7.71
C GLU A 14 -13.22 15.15 -7.85
N LYS A 15 -13.66 14.53 -8.94
CA LYS A 15 -15.07 14.31 -9.25
C LYS A 15 -15.44 12.84 -9.40
N ARG A 16 -14.46 11.94 -9.53
CA ARG A 16 -14.72 10.51 -9.69
C ARG A 16 -15.45 9.93 -8.47
N ALA A 17 -16.40 9.05 -8.74
CA ALA A 17 -17.17 8.36 -7.71
C ALA A 17 -16.45 7.15 -7.10
N ASP A 18 -15.55 6.51 -7.85
CA ASP A 18 -14.73 5.37 -7.40
C ASP A 18 -13.27 5.66 -7.74
N ILE A 19 -12.39 5.54 -6.74
CA ILE A 19 -10.96 5.76 -6.86
C ILE A 19 -10.26 4.57 -6.24
N GLN A 20 -9.59 3.77 -7.05
CA GLN A 20 -8.65 2.78 -6.55
C GLN A 20 -7.42 3.50 -5.99
N LEU A 21 -7.26 3.45 -4.67
CA LEU A 21 -6.13 4.06 -3.99
C LEU A 21 -4.91 3.16 -4.07
N ASN A 22 -5.09 1.87 -3.81
CA ASN A 22 -3.98 0.93 -3.73
C ASN A 22 -4.40 -0.54 -3.91
N SER A 23 -3.43 -1.38 -4.28
CA SER A 23 -3.56 -2.84 -4.37
C SER A 23 -2.29 -3.53 -3.84
N PHE A 24 -2.43 -4.36 -2.80
CA PHE A 24 -1.31 -5.00 -2.12
C PHE A 24 -1.59 -6.45 -1.69
N GLY A 25 -0.59 -7.31 -1.82
CA GLY A 25 -0.65 -8.70 -1.39
C GLY A 25 -0.12 -8.85 0.03
N PHE A 26 -0.96 -9.29 0.95
CA PHE A 26 -0.56 -9.49 2.35
C PHE A 26 -0.37 -10.97 2.68
N TYR A 27 0.71 -11.24 3.43
CA TYR A 27 0.90 -12.48 4.17
C TYR A 27 0.31 -12.37 5.58
N THR A 28 0.24 -13.50 6.29
CA THR A 28 -0.08 -13.51 7.72
C THR A 28 0.85 -12.57 8.48
N ASN A 29 0.31 -11.83 9.44
CA ASN A 29 0.96 -10.76 10.20
C ASN A 29 1.36 -9.54 9.36
N GLY A 30 0.89 -9.43 8.12
CA GLY A 30 0.94 -8.18 7.37
C GLY A 30 -0.02 -7.13 7.94
N SER A 31 0.28 -5.86 7.70
CA SER A 31 -0.49 -4.71 8.16
C SER A 31 -0.70 -3.67 7.07
N LEU A 32 -1.91 -3.11 7.03
CA LEU A 32 -2.28 -1.94 6.25
C LEU A 32 -2.63 -0.81 7.21
N GLU A 33 -1.94 0.32 7.12
CA GLU A 33 -2.25 1.54 7.86
C GLU A 33 -2.76 2.59 6.89
N VAL A 34 -3.87 3.24 7.24
CA VAL A 34 -4.49 4.30 6.43
C VAL A 34 -4.75 5.49 7.33
N ASP A 35 -4.16 6.63 6.97
CA ASP A 35 -4.34 7.91 7.65
C ASP A 35 -4.98 8.91 6.69
N LEU A 36 -6.26 9.19 6.90
CA LEU A 36 -6.98 10.23 6.19
C LEU A 36 -6.75 11.55 6.93
N THR A 37 -5.81 12.34 6.41
CA THR A 37 -5.44 13.63 7.01
C THR A 37 -6.38 14.76 6.60
N LEU A 38 -6.95 14.69 5.40
CA LEU A 38 -7.86 15.70 4.87
C LEU A 38 -8.92 15.04 3.98
N LEU A 39 -10.18 15.38 4.25
CA LEU A 39 -11.30 15.13 3.37
C LEU A 39 -12.22 16.34 3.41
N ARG A 40 -12.34 17.04 2.27
CA ARG A 40 -13.27 18.15 2.09
C ARG A 40 -14.29 17.77 1.04
N LEU A 41 -15.53 17.62 1.48
CA LEU A 41 -16.65 17.33 0.60
C LEU A 41 -17.28 18.65 0.16
N GLY A 42 -17.51 18.82 -1.15
CA GLY A 42 -18.18 19.99 -1.72
C GLY A 42 -19.69 19.96 -1.45
N LEU A 43 -20.11 19.89 -0.18
CA LEU A 43 -21.52 19.77 0.21
C LEU A 43 -22.33 21.01 -0.18
N GLN A 44 -23.41 20.80 -0.94
CA GLN A 44 -24.47 21.80 -1.13
C GLN A 44 -25.56 21.54 -0.06
N GLU A 45 -25.88 22.55 0.75
CA GLU A 45 -26.79 22.45 1.92
C GLU A 45 -28.24 22.03 1.59
N THR A 46 -28.58 21.81 0.32
CA THR A 46 -29.94 21.58 -0.16
C THR A 46 -30.37 20.10 -0.25
N ASP A 47 -29.48 19.12 -0.04
CA ASP A 47 -29.84 17.70 -0.06
C ASP A 47 -30.00 17.15 1.37
N GLU A 48 -31.22 16.71 1.73
CA GLU A 48 -31.56 16.22 3.08
C GLU A 48 -30.76 14.96 3.49
N LYS A 49 -30.22 14.23 2.50
CA LYS A 49 -29.47 12.98 2.71
C LYS A 49 -27.97 13.26 2.82
N ALA A 50 -27.36 12.77 3.90
CA ALA A 50 -25.91 12.82 4.07
C ALA A 50 -25.21 12.15 2.88
N PRO A 51 -24.08 12.70 2.39
CA PRO A 51 -23.34 12.10 1.30
C PRO A 51 -22.82 10.73 1.72
N LEU A 52 -23.11 9.70 0.92
CA LEU A 52 -22.62 8.35 1.17
C LEU A 52 -21.19 8.22 0.64
N VAL A 53 -20.23 8.37 1.54
CA VAL A 53 -18.79 8.40 1.25
C VAL A 53 -18.07 7.43 2.18
N GLY A 54 -16.98 6.82 1.71
CA GLY A 54 -16.25 5.86 2.52
C GLY A 54 -15.16 5.11 1.77
N PHE A 55 -14.56 4.16 2.47
CA PHE A 55 -13.55 3.26 1.91
C PHE A 55 -14.10 1.85 1.78
N SER A 56 -13.62 1.12 0.78
CA SER A 56 -13.81 -0.32 0.67
C SER A 56 -12.47 -1.01 0.61
N LEU A 57 -12.30 -2.07 1.40
CA LEU A 57 -11.17 -2.97 1.35
C LEU A 57 -11.66 -4.33 0.88
N THR A 58 -11.37 -4.65 -0.38
CA THR A 58 -11.79 -5.93 -1.00
C THR A 58 -10.64 -6.90 -1.04
N ARG A 59 -10.87 -8.18 -0.71
CA ARG A 59 -9.89 -9.25 -0.92
C ARG A 59 -10.29 -10.13 -2.08
N VAL A 60 -9.35 -10.37 -2.99
CA VAL A 60 -9.44 -11.41 -4.02
C VAL A 60 -8.78 -12.68 -3.48
N ARG A 61 -9.46 -13.83 -3.54
CA ARG A 61 -8.86 -15.12 -3.17
C ARG A 61 -7.78 -15.48 -4.18
N SER A 62 -6.66 -16.04 -3.72
CA SER A 62 -5.61 -16.58 -4.58
C SER A 62 -6.20 -17.56 -5.60
N GLY A 63 -5.96 -17.32 -6.90
CA GLY A 63 -6.48 -18.13 -8.01
C GLY A 63 -7.85 -17.75 -8.54
N SER A 64 -8.52 -16.76 -7.96
CA SER A 64 -9.75 -16.17 -8.55
C SER A 64 -9.39 -15.01 -9.48
N VAL A 65 -9.90 -15.05 -10.71
CA VAL A 65 -9.85 -13.91 -11.62
C VAL A 65 -10.80 -12.85 -11.05
N PRO A 66 -10.45 -11.55 -11.06
CA PRO A 66 -11.41 -10.51 -10.72
C PRO A 66 -12.62 -10.69 -11.64
N SER A 67 -13.77 -11.04 -11.06
CA SER A 67 -15.02 -10.96 -11.80
C SER A 67 -15.27 -9.47 -12.02
N TYR A 68 -14.87 -8.98 -13.20
CA TYR A 68 -15.38 -7.74 -13.77
C TYR A 68 -16.86 -7.97 -14.07
N SER A 69 -17.68 -8.12 -13.03
CA SER A 69 -19.11 -7.93 -13.16
C SER A 69 -19.25 -6.51 -13.67
N SER A 70 -19.86 -6.33 -14.83
CA SER A 70 -20.29 -5.04 -15.34
C SER A 70 -21.16 -4.39 -14.27
N ARG A 71 -20.54 -3.63 -13.37
CA ARG A 71 -21.25 -2.92 -12.31
C ARG A 71 -22.15 -1.93 -13.01
N ASP A 72 -23.43 -1.99 -12.68
CA ASP A 72 -24.38 -0.98 -13.10
C ASP A 72 -23.82 0.39 -12.65
N PRO A 73 -23.66 1.38 -13.55
CA PRO A 73 -23.11 2.69 -13.20
C PRO A 73 -23.84 3.38 -12.04
N HIS A 74 -25.05 2.92 -11.72
CA HIS A 74 -25.92 3.45 -10.68
C HIS A 74 -25.83 2.72 -9.32
N ASP A 75 -25.13 1.58 -9.21
CA ASP A 75 -25.02 0.85 -7.94
C ASP A 75 -23.76 1.27 -7.16
N CYS A 76 -23.98 1.92 -6.02
CA CYS A 76 -22.93 2.38 -5.12
C CYS A 76 -22.33 1.20 -4.34
N PRO A 77 -21.02 0.92 -4.44
CA PRO A 77 -20.39 -0.20 -3.73
C PRO A 77 -20.58 -0.16 -2.21
N LEU A 78 -20.78 1.03 -1.62
CA LEU A 78 -21.01 1.21 -0.18
C LEU A 78 -22.41 0.76 0.28
N ARG A 79 -23.38 0.57 -0.63
CA ARG A 79 -24.73 0.06 -0.30
C ARG A 79 -24.86 -1.45 -0.42
N GLN A 80 -23.87 -2.09 -1.01
CA GLN A 80 -23.99 -3.49 -1.40
C GLN A 80 -23.78 -4.42 -0.19
N ASN A 81 -24.79 -5.22 0.13
CA ASN A 81 -24.62 -6.38 0.99
C ASN A 81 -24.08 -7.52 0.12
N SER A 82 -22.77 -7.78 0.24
CA SER A 82 -22.11 -8.82 -0.54
C SER A 82 -21.76 -10.02 0.34
N SER A 83 -21.77 -11.22 -0.23
CA SER A 83 -21.11 -12.40 0.36
C SER A 83 -19.60 -12.41 0.10
N ASN A 84 -19.09 -11.44 -0.69
CA ASN A 84 -17.67 -11.31 -0.99
C ASN A 84 -16.87 -10.84 0.24
N LEU A 85 -15.57 -11.15 0.23
CA LEU A 85 -14.62 -10.76 1.27
C LEU A 85 -14.36 -9.24 1.17
N LEU A 86 -15.11 -8.48 1.95
CA LEU A 86 -15.19 -7.02 1.83
C LEU A 86 -15.33 -6.38 3.21
N ALA A 87 -14.51 -5.39 3.49
CA ALA A 87 -14.71 -4.47 4.61
C ALA A 87 -15.06 -3.07 4.08
N LEU A 88 -16.13 -2.48 4.63
CA LEU A 88 -16.58 -1.12 4.33
C LEU A 88 -16.34 -0.20 5.52
N PHE A 89 -15.87 1.01 5.25
CA PHE A 89 -15.69 2.10 6.21
C PHE A 89 -16.60 3.25 5.79
N LEU A 90 -17.79 3.32 6.36
CA LEU A 90 -18.83 4.27 6.00
C LEU A 90 -18.67 5.54 6.82
N ILE A 91 -18.38 6.66 6.17
CA ILE A 91 -18.15 7.94 6.82
C ILE A 91 -19.51 8.63 7.01
N ASN A 92 -19.89 8.87 8.26
CA ASN A 92 -21.05 9.66 8.61
C ASN A 92 -20.60 11.02 9.14
N THR A 93 -20.77 12.05 8.31
CA THR A 93 -20.39 13.43 8.65
C THR A 93 -21.34 14.09 9.65
N LYS A 94 -22.59 13.61 9.77
CA LYS A 94 -23.58 14.15 10.73
C LYS A 94 -23.26 13.70 12.16
N ASP A 95 -22.96 12.41 12.32
CA ASP A 95 -22.69 11.79 13.63
C ASP A 95 -21.20 11.81 14.01
N LEU A 96 -20.34 12.32 13.13
CA LEU A 96 -18.87 12.33 13.27
C LEU A 96 -18.29 10.95 13.60
N GLN A 97 -18.76 9.94 12.87
CA GLN A 97 -18.41 8.54 13.10
C GLN A 97 -18.13 7.83 11.78
N VAL A 98 -17.24 6.83 11.82
CA VAL A 98 -16.99 5.91 10.72
C VAL A 98 -17.47 4.51 11.13
N GLN A 99 -18.52 4.02 10.47
CA GLN A 99 -19.05 2.69 10.73
C GLN A 99 -18.30 1.65 9.90
N VAL A 100 -17.74 0.64 10.56
CA VAL A 100 -17.02 -0.45 9.90
C VAL A 100 -17.94 -1.66 9.77
N ARG A 101 -18.13 -2.14 8.54
CA ARG A 101 -18.90 -3.36 8.24
C ARG A 101 -18.02 -4.39 7.56
N LYS A 102 -18.01 -5.62 8.07
CA LYS A 102 -17.26 -6.74 7.51
C LYS A 102 -18.23 -7.73 6.85
N TYR A 103 -17.88 -8.18 5.65
CA TYR A 103 -18.66 -9.10 4.84
C TYR A 103 -17.83 -10.31 4.43
N GLY A 104 -18.48 -11.47 4.35
CA GLY A 104 -17.83 -12.76 4.14
C GLY A 104 -17.13 -13.29 5.40
N GLU A 105 -16.63 -14.52 5.34
CA GLU A 105 -15.89 -15.11 6.47
C GLU A 105 -14.48 -14.50 6.57
N GLN A 106 -14.36 -13.43 7.36
CA GLN A 106 -13.11 -12.70 7.65
C GLN A 106 -12.80 -12.63 9.15
N LYS A 107 -12.93 -13.76 9.86
CA LYS A 107 -12.86 -13.84 11.33
C LYS A 107 -11.51 -13.43 11.90
N LYS A 108 -10.44 -13.49 11.10
CA LYS A 108 -9.08 -13.14 11.54
C LYS A 108 -8.53 -11.91 10.82
N LEU A 109 -9.42 -11.08 10.27
CA LEU A 109 -9.07 -9.74 9.81
C LEU A 109 -9.34 -8.75 10.95
N PHE A 110 -8.28 -8.28 11.59
CA PHE A 110 -8.39 -7.35 12.71
C PHE A 110 -8.38 -5.92 12.18
N ILE A 111 -9.39 -5.14 12.53
CA ILE A 111 -9.52 -3.72 12.17
C ILE A 111 -9.60 -2.94 13.47
N SER A 112 -8.78 -1.90 13.59
CA SER A 112 -8.68 -1.09 14.80
C SER A 112 -8.52 0.39 14.46
N PRO A 113 -9.00 1.30 15.32
CA PRO A 113 -8.75 2.75 15.17
C PRO A 113 -7.27 3.08 15.34
N GLY A 114 -6.86 4.19 14.73
CA GLY A 114 -5.51 4.72 14.87
C GLY A 114 -4.47 4.01 13.99
N LEU A 115 -3.22 4.44 14.15
CA LEU A 115 -2.05 3.86 13.50
C LEU A 115 -1.35 2.86 14.41
N LEU A 116 -0.57 1.96 13.83
CA LEU A 116 0.22 1.03 14.63
C LEU A 116 1.34 1.81 15.35
N PRO A 117 1.66 1.47 16.62
CA PRO A 117 2.81 2.04 17.29
C PRO A 117 4.07 1.83 16.46
N GLU A 118 4.82 2.89 16.22
CA GLU A 118 6.08 2.79 15.51
C GLU A 118 7.06 1.99 16.38
N ALA A 119 7.48 0.82 15.91
CA ALA A 119 8.56 0.09 16.56
C ALA A 119 9.81 0.98 16.57
N PRO A 120 10.58 1.05 17.67
CA PRO A 120 11.80 1.83 17.70
C PRO A 120 12.70 1.40 16.55
N SER A 121 12.99 2.33 15.64
CA SER A 121 13.96 2.13 14.57
C SER A 121 15.29 1.68 15.19
N GLU A 122 15.88 0.60 14.68
CA GLU A 122 17.26 0.24 14.99
C GLU A 122 18.18 1.44 14.74
N PRO A 123 19.21 1.65 15.59
CA PRO A 123 19.99 2.88 15.57
C PRO A 123 20.80 3.01 14.27
N GLU A 124 20.66 4.16 13.60
CA GLU A 124 21.68 4.65 12.68
C GLU A 124 23.05 4.71 13.39
N LEU A 125 24.10 4.27 12.69
CA LEU A 125 25.49 4.33 13.17
C LEU A 125 25.96 5.77 13.48
N PRO A 126 26.96 5.94 14.36
CA PRO A 126 26.94 6.95 15.41
C PRO A 126 27.52 8.31 15.00
N LYS A 127 26.98 9.38 15.57
CA LYS A 127 27.65 10.68 15.66
C LYS A 127 27.71 11.17 17.12
N SER A 128 28.92 11.04 17.66
CA SER A 128 29.59 11.73 18.79
C SER A 128 28.76 12.48 19.84
N GLU A 129 29.05 12.11 21.09
CA GLU A 129 28.64 12.62 22.41
C GLU A 129 28.58 14.15 22.60
N HIS A 130 27.59 14.63 23.36
CA HIS A 130 27.87 15.23 24.68
C HIS A 130 26.66 15.15 25.63
N ARG A 131 26.97 14.84 26.89
CA ARG A 131 26.13 14.41 28.02
C ARG A 131 25.79 15.62 28.90
N VAL A 132 24.57 15.73 29.44
CA VAL A 132 24.24 16.04 30.87
C VAL A 132 22.74 15.77 31.13
N THR A 133 22.44 14.90 32.10
CA THR A 133 21.15 14.76 32.82
C THR A 133 21.22 15.46 34.19
N PRO A 134 20.08 15.82 34.81
CA PRO A 134 19.60 15.01 35.95
C PRO A 134 18.08 14.76 36.03
N LYS A 135 17.75 13.68 36.76
CA LYS A 135 16.47 13.05 37.17
C LYS A 135 15.50 13.96 37.98
N VAL A 136 14.20 13.60 38.04
CA VAL A 136 13.51 12.92 39.19
C VAL A 136 12.00 12.66 38.93
N ASP A 137 11.61 11.41 39.20
CA ASP A 137 10.37 10.72 39.68
C ASP A 137 8.91 11.11 39.35
N GLY A 138 8.11 10.05 39.18
CA GLY A 138 6.66 10.00 39.48
C GLY A 138 5.88 9.00 38.62
N GLY A 139 5.53 7.83 39.15
CA GLY A 139 5.02 6.67 38.39
C GLY A 139 3.50 6.54 38.22
N SER A 140 3.07 5.49 37.51
CA SER A 140 2.11 4.46 37.98
C SER A 140 1.78 3.42 36.91
N GLN A 141 1.44 2.22 37.41
CA GLN A 141 1.11 0.98 36.72
C GLN A 141 -0.20 1.04 35.89
N GLY A 142 -0.32 0.13 34.92
CA GLY A 142 -1.58 -0.24 34.29
C GLY A 142 -1.41 -1.41 33.33
N ASP A 143 -1.59 -2.62 33.87
CA ASP A 143 -1.56 -3.91 33.17
C ASP A 143 -2.67 -4.06 32.10
N GLN A 144 -2.33 -4.84 31.07
CA GLN A 144 -3.15 -5.77 30.27
C GLN A 144 -4.57 -5.36 29.82
N GLN A 145 -4.81 -5.42 28.51
CA GLN A 145 -5.87 -6.34 28.01
C GLN A 145 -5.72 -6.68 26.53
N GLY A 146 -5.41 -7.95 26.25
CA GLY A 146 -5.78 -8.58 24.99
C GLY A 146 -7.30 -8.76 24.97
N ILE A 147 -7.93 -8.39 23.85
CA ILE A 147 -9.37 -8.61 23.65
C ILE A 147 -9.57 -9.20 22.26
N GLY A 148 -9.73 -10.52 22.24
CA GLY A 148 -10.61 -11.17 21.27
C GLY A 148 -12.05 -10.94 21.72
N GLY A 149 -12.87 -10.36 20.85
CA GLY A 149 -14.26 -10.03 21.16
C GLY A 149 -15.10 -9.89 19.89
N LYS A 150 -16.25 -10.55 19.92
CA LYS A 150 -17.26 -10.74 18.86
C LYS A 150 -17.62 -9.41 18.15
N ASP A 151 -17.97 -9.51 16.86
CA ASP A 151 -18.44 -8.43 15.98
C ASP A 151 -19.57 -7.59 16.64
N GLN A 152 -19.18 -6.63 17.48
CA GLN A 152 -19.94 -5.40 17.67
C GLN A 152 -19.63 -4.54 16.45
N ASP A 153 -20.64 -3.83 15.92
CA ASP A 153 -20.43 -2.87 14.85
C ASP A 153 -19.32 -1.91 15.28
N LEU A 154 -18.12 -2.07 14.70
CA LEU A 154 -16.96 -1.28 15.07
C LEU A 154 -17.18 0.14 14.56
N VAL A 155 -17.20 1.09 15.48
CA VAL A 155 -17.35 2.52 15.17
C VAL A 155 -16.05 3.23 15.50
N LEU A 156 -15.52 3.97 14.54
CA LEU A 156 -14.33 4.80 14.70
C LEU A 156 -14.76 6.28 14.82
N GLY A 157 -14.00 7.08 15.56
CA GLY A 157 -14.23 8.53 15.64
C GLY A 157 -13.79 9.25 14.36
N LEU A 158 -14.60 10.19 13.88
CA LEU A 158 -14.25 11.09 12.78
C LEU A 158 -13.88 12.44 13.36
N GLY A 159 -12.63 12.87 13.19
CA GLY A 159 -12.22 14.23 13.53
C GLY A 159 -12.76 15.21 12.51
N HIS A 160 -13.14 16.39 12.97
CA HIS A 160 -13.60 17.49 12.12
C HIS A 160 -12.92 18.80 12.54
N LEU A 161 -12.18 19.41 11.62
CA LEU A 161 -11.48 20.67 11.83
C LEU A 161 -11.49 21.50 10.54
N ASN A 162 -11.89 22.76 10.61
CA ASN A 162 -11.86 23.70 9.48
C ASN A 162 -12.52 23.14 8.19
N ASN A 163 -13.73 22.58 8.33
CA ASN A 163 -14.47 21.95 7.23
C ASN A 163 -13.73 20.78 6.54
N SER A 164 -12.80 20.16 7.27
CA SER A 164 -12.07 18.98 6.84
C SER A 164 -12.30 17.85 7.83
N TYR A 165 -12.49 16.65 7.32
CA TYR A 165 -12.58 15.44 8.11
C TYR A 165 -11.25 14.70 8.11
N ASN A 166 -10.94 14.06 9.24
CA ASN A 166 -9.78 13.19 9.37
C ASN A 166 -10.12 11.97 10.23
N PHE A 167 -9.45 10.86 9.96
CA PHE A 167 -9.44 9.67 10.80
C PHE A 167 -8.34 8.72 10.35
N SER A 168 -7.95 7.80 11.21
CA SER A 168 -7.00 6.76 10.87
C SER A 168 -7.48 5.40 11.34
N PHE A 169 -7.09 4.37 10.60
CA PHE A 169 -7.33 2.98 10.94
C PHE A 169 -6.18 2.12 10.46
N HIS A 170 -6.04 0.97 11.08
CA HIS A 170 -5.14 -0.06 10.60
C HIS A 170 -5.84 -1.42 10.56
N VAL A 171 -5.33 -2.27 9.69
CA VAL A 171 -5.81 -3.63 9.46
C VAL A 171 -4.64 -4.59 9.61
N VAL A 172 -4.82 -5.66 10.38
CA VAL A 172 -3.82 -6.72 10.58
C VAL A 172 -4.36 -8.05 10.08
N ILE A 173 -3.55 -8.75 9.29
CA ILE A 173 -3.88 -10.07 8.74
C ILE A 173 -3.54 -11.15 9.76
N GLY A 174 -4.54 -11.63 10.49
CA GLY A 174 -4.35 -12.54 11.63
C GLY A 174 -4.16 -14.02 11.28
N SER A 175 -4.30 -14.45 10.02
CA SER A 175 -4.03 -15.84 9.63
C SER A 175 -3.83 -16.07 8.14
N ARG A 176 -3.32 -17.27 7.83
CA ARG A 176 -3.13 -17.76 6.46
C ARG A 176 -4.40 -17.80 5.62
N ALA A 177 -5.56 -18.01 6.25
CA ALA A 177 -6.85 -18.01 5.56
C ALA A 177 -7.26 -16.62 5.05
N GLU A 178 -6.66 -15.56 5.62
CA GLU A 178 -6.92 -14.19 5.24
C GLU A 178 -5.88 -13.64 4.23
N GLU A 179 -4.84 -14.41 3.91
CA GLU A 179 -3.82 -14.02 2.92
C GLU A 179 -4.43 -13.82 1.53
N GLY A 180 -3.86 -12.88 0.79
CA GLY A 180 -4.30 -12.61 -0.58
C GLY A 180 -4.01 -11.18 -1.02
N GLN A 181 -4.53 -10.85 -2.20
CA GLN A 181 -4.46 -9.50 -2.76
C GLN A 181 -5.64 -8.68 -2.25
N TYR A 182 -5.34 -7.54 -1.65
CA TYR A 182 -6.29 -6.58 -1.13
C TYR A 182 -6.29 -5.32 -2.00
N SER A 183 -7.47 -4.81 -2.35
CA SER A 183 -7.64 -3.53 -3.04
C SER A 183 -8.38 -2.54 -2.14
N LEU A 184 -7.74 -1.40 -1.87
CA LEU A 184 -8.30 -0.27 -1.15
C LEU A 184 -8.83 0.75 -2.15
N ASN A 185 -10.12 1.04 -2.06
CA ASN A 185 -10.79 2.03 -2.88
C ASN A 185 -11.48 3.06 -1.99
N PHE A 186 -11.55 4.30 -2.47
CA PHE A 186 -12.39 5.36 -1.93
C PHE A 186 -13.60 5.55 -2.83
N HIS A 187 -14.78 5.68 -2.21
CA HIS A 187 -16.06 5.82 -2.89
C HIS A 187 -16.75 7.10 -2.45
N ASN A 188 -17.16 7.90 -3.42
CA ASN A 188 -18.09 9.02 -3.25
C ASN A 188 -19.32 8.77 -4.12
N CYS A 189 -20.33 8.13 -3.54
CA CYS A 189 -21.50 7.69 -4.30
C CYS A 189 -22.45 8.82 -4.71
N TYR A 190 -22.25 10.04 -4.18
CA TYR A 190 -22.98 11.21 -4.67
C TYR A 190 -22.61 11.51 -6.13
N ASN A 191 -21.33 11.33 -6.47
CA ASN A 191 -20.81 11.56 -7.82
C ASN A 191 -21.07 10.41 -8.79
N SER A 192 -21.71 9.31 -8.35
CA SER A 192 -22.13 8.23 -9.24
C SER A 192 -23.30 8.63 -10.14
N VAL A 193 -24.04 9.69 -9.79
CA VAL A 193 -25.16 10.19 -10.58
C VAL A 193 -24.66 11.22 -11.59
N PRO A 194 -24.77 10.96 -12.91
CA PRO A 194 -24.33 11.88 -13.94
C PRO A 194 -24.99 13.27 -13.78
N GLY A 195 -24.18 14.33 -13.88
CA GLY A 195 -24.66 15.72 -13.81
C GLY A 195 -24.85 16.29 -12.39
N ARG A 196 -24.61 15.51 -11.33
CA ARG A 196 -24.60 15.98 -9.93
C ARG A 196 -23.22 15.93 -9.27
N GLU A 197 -22.17 15.72 -10.04
CA GLU A 197 -20.81 15.57 -9.54
C GLU A 197 -20.34 16.83 -8.79
N GLN A 198 -19.92 16.65 -7.55
CA GLN A 198 -19.33 17.69 -6.73
C GLN A 198 -17.82 17.45 -6.56
N PRO A 199 -16.98 18.48 -6.74
CA PRO A 199 -15.56 18.35 -6.48
C PRO A 199 -15.30 18.11 -4.99
N PHE A 200 -14.33 17.27 -4.68
CA PHE A 200 -13.84 17.04 -3.33
C PHE A 200 -12.31 16.99 -3.28
N ASP A 201 -11.76 17.28 -2.11
CA ASP A 201 -10.33 17.16 -1.84
C ASP A 201 -10.10 16.02 -0.86
N ILE A 202 -9.10 15.18 -1.13
CA ILE A 202 -8.70 14.07 -0.27
C ILE A 202 -7.18 14.00 -0.15
N THR A 203 -6.67 13.88 1.07
CA THR A 203 -5.28 13.52 1.34
C THR A 203 -5.22 12.32 2.26
N VAL A 204 -4.72 11.21 1.73
CA VAL A 204 -4.58 9.94 2.43
C VAL A 204 -3.13 9.48 2.41
N MET A 205 -2.61 9.09 3.56
CA MET A 205 -1.35 8.33 3.69
C MET A 205 -1.69 6.86 3.81
N ILE A 206 -1.00 6.03 3.04
CA ILE A 206 -1.16 4.57 3.09
C ILE A 206 0.22 3.98 3.37
N ARG A 207 0.31 3.06 4.32
CA ARG A 207 1.51 2.29 4.64
C ARG A 207 1.16 0.82 4.69
N GLU A 208 1.82 0.04 3.84
CA GLU A 208 1.61 -1.41 3.74
C GLU A 208 2.89 -2.15 4.11
N LYS A 209 2.78 -3.15 4.97
CA LYS A 209 3.94 -3.90 5.44
C LYS A 209 3.61 -5.38 5.57
N ASN A 210 4.50 -6.23 5.07
CA ASN A 210 4.54 -7.65 5.37
C ASN A 210 5.64 -7.93 6.42
N PRO A 211 5.67 -9.11 7.07
CA PRO A 211 6.66 -9.41 8.11
C PRO A 211 8.11 -9.18 7.70
N GLU A 212 8.44 -9.48 6.43
CA GLU A 212 9.79 -9.38 5.87
C GLU A 212 10.14 -7.98 5.31
N GLY A 213 9.20 -7.03 5.32
CA GLY A 213 9.39 -5.68 4.79
C GLY A 213 8.20 -5.15 4.00
N PHE A 214 8.43 -4.15 3.17
CA PHE A 214 7.36 -3.40 2.49
C PHE A 214 6.90 -4.02 1.15
N LEU A 215 7.46 -5.14 0.71
CA LEU A 215 7.07 -5.77 -0.57
C LEU A 215 5.74 -6.52 -0.48
N SER A 216 4.97 -6.46 -1.58
CA SER A 216 3.75 -7.25 -1.76
C SER A 216 4.09 -8.75 -1.82
N ALA A 217 3.17 -9.60 -1.36
CA ALA A 217 3.33 -11.05 -1.36
C ALA A 217 3.76 -11.63 -2.72
N ALA A 218 3.25 -11.07 -3.84
CA ALA A 218 3.61 -11.51 -5.20
C ALA A 218 5.04 -11.08 -5.62
N GLU A 219 5.63 -10.09 -4.97
CA GLU A 219 6.92 -9.49 -5.34
C GLU A 219 8.08 -10.00 -4.48
N ILE A 220 7.81 -10.47 -3.27
CA ILE A 220 8.80 -11.09 -2.37
C ILE A 220 9.61 -12.21 -3.09
N PRO A 221 8.99 -13.17 -3.80
CA PRO A 221 9.76 -14.18 -4.55
C PRO A 221 10.43 -13.61 -5.81
N LEU A 222 9.90 -12.52 -6.37
CA LEU A 222 10.37 -11.93 -7.62
C LEU A 222 11.75 -11.28 -7.47
N PHE A 223 12.04 -10.66 -6.32
CA PHE A 223 13.37 -10.15 -5.99
C PHE A 223 14.46 -11.24 -6.12
N LYS A 224 14.24 -12.40 -5.48
CA LYS A 224 15.18 -13.52 -5.53
C LYS A 224 15.31 -14.07 -6.95
N LEU A 225 14.21 -14.13 -7.69
CA LEU A 225 14.21 -14.57 -9.09
C LEU A 225 15.09 -13.66 -9.96
N TYR A 226 14.98 -12.33 -9.83
CA TYR A 226 15.81 -11.40 -10.60
C TYR A 226 17.30 -11.53 -10.27
N MET A 227 17.65 -11.73 -9.00
CA MET A 227 19.03 -11.97 -8.58
C MET A 227 19.61 -13.24 -9.22
N VAL A 228 18.88 -14.36 -9.15
CA VAL A 228 19.30 -15.64 -9.72
C VAL A 228 19.42 -15.54 -11.24
N MET A 229 18.42 -14.97 -11.92
CA MET A 229 18.43 -14.81 -13.37
C MET A 229 19.58 -13.91 -13.83
N SER A 230 19.87 -12.82 -13.12
CA SER A 230 21.01 -11.96 -13.40
C SER A 230 22.33 -12.72 -13.37
N ALA A 231 22.53 -13.59 -12.36
CA ALA A 231 23.71 -14.46 -12.26
C ALA A 231 23.79 -15.48 -13.40
N CYS A 232 22.67 -16.10 -13.79
CA CYS A 232 22.61 -17.02 -14.93
C CYS A 232 22.99 -16.35 -16.26
N PHE A 233 22.47 -15.15 -16.53
CA PHE A 233 22.84 -14.38 -17.72
C PHE A 233 24.32 -13.96 -17.70
N LEU A 234 24.85 -13.59 -16.53
CA LEU A 234 26.26 -13.25 -16.38
C LEU A 234 27.17 -14.45 -16.66
N ALA A 235 26.87 -15.60 -16.06
CA ALA A 235 27.63 -16.84 -16.28
C ALA A 235 27.58 -17.28 -17.74
N SER A 236 26.40 -17.21 -18.36
CA SER A 236 26.22 -17.51 -19.79
C SER A 236 27.01 -16.54 -20.67
N GLY A 237 27.02 -15.25 -20.34
CA GLY A 237 27.81 -14.23 -21.04
C GLY A 237 29.32 -14.47 -20.95
N ILE A 238 29.83 -14.78 -19.76
CA ILE A 238 31.26 -15.11 -19.53
C ILE A 238 31.65 -16.38 -20.30
N PHE A 239 30.83 -17.42 -20.23
CA PHE A 239 31.05 -18.66 -20.97
C PHE A 239 31.08 -18.42 -22.48
N TRP A 240 30.12 -17.65 -22.99
CA TRP A 240 30.03 -17.30 -24.41
C TRP A 240 31.26 -16.51 -24.88
N VAL A 241 31.67 -15.46 -24.15
CA VAL A 241 32.88 -14.68 -24.45
C VAL A 241 34.12 -15.57 -24.41
N SER A 242 34.23 -16.49 -23.45
CA SER A 242 35.35 -17.42 -23.35
C SER A 242 35.48 -18.32 -24.61
N ILE A 243 34.36 -18.74 -25.20
CA ILE A 243 34.33 -19.48 -26.47
C ILE A 243 34.77 -18.58 -27.63
N LEU A 244 34.24 -17.36 -27.71
CA LEU A 244 34.58 -16.41 -28.79
C LEU A 244 36.07 -16.04 -28.79
N CYS A 245 36.68 -15.91 -27.61
CA CYS A 245 38.12 -15.67 -27.49
C CYS A 245 38.98 -16.87 -27.91
N LYS A 246 38.47 -18.10 -27.78
CA LYS A 246 39.17 -19.32 -28.18
C LYS A 246 39.05 -19.65 -29.67
N ASN A 247 37.94 -19.29 -30.32
CA ASN A 247 37.65 -19.63 -31.71
C ASN A 247 37.58 -18.39 -32.60
N THR A 248 38.72 -17.72 -32.82
CA THR A 248 38.81 -16.41 -33.48
C THR A 248 38.64 -16.44 -35.00
N TYR A 249 38.65 -17.62 -35.63
CA TYR A 249 38.78 -17.74 -37.08
C TYR A 249 37.48 -17.51 -37.88
N ASN A 250 36.30 -17.43 -37.25
CA ASN A 250 35.01 -17.29 -37.96
C ASN A 250 33.92 -16.49 -37.21
N VAL A 251 34.28 -15.61 -36.27
CA VAL A 251 33.26 -14.94 -35.44
C VAL A 251 32.68 -13.71 -36.14
N PHE A 252 31.46 -13.84 -36.67
CA PHE A 252 30.67 -12.71 -37.17
C PHE A 252 30.35 -11.70 -36.04
N LYS A 253 30.33 -10.39 -36.37
CA LYS A 253 30.00 -9.27 -35.45
C LYS A 253 28.71 -9.49 -34.63
N ILE A 254 27.79 -10.30 -35.14
CA ILE A 254 26.53 -10.69 -34.49
C ILE A 254 26.78 -11.38 -33.14
N HIS A 255 27.82 -12.22 -33.01
CA HIS A 255 28.08 -12.95 -31.76
C HIS A 255 28.55 -12.02 -30.62
N TRP A 256 29.34 -11.01 -30.96
CA TRP A 256 29.74 -9.96 -30.02
C TRP A 256 28.54 -9.10 -29.61
N LEU A 257 27.62 -8.82 -30.53
CA LEU A 257 26.37 -8.14 -30.23
C LEU A 257 25.47 -8.98 -29.30
N MET A 258 25.35 -10.30 -29.53
CA MET A 258 24.61 -11.19 -28.62
C MET A 258 25.24 -11.27 -27.23
N ALA A 259 26.57 -11.29 -27.12
CA ALA A 259 27.27 -11.22 -25.84
C ALA A 259 26.96 -9.91 -25.10
N ALA A 260 27.03 -8.77 -25.79
CA ALA A 260 26.68 -7.46 -25.23
C ALA A 260 25.23 -7.39 -24.74
N LEU A 261 24.29 -8.00 -25.46
CA LEU A 261 22.89 -8.11 -25.04
C LEU A 261 22.74 -8.93 -23.75
N ALA A 262 23.46 -10.05 -23.62
CA ALA A 262 23.43 -10.87 -22.40
C ALA A 262 23.93 -10.10 -21.17
N PHE A 263 25.03 -9.35 -21.29
CA PHE A 263 25.53 -8.51 -20.21
C PHE A 263 24.57 -7.37 -19.88
N THR A 264 24.03 -6.67 -20.89
CA THR A 264 23.04 -5.62 -20.68
C THR A 264 21.80 -6.15 -19.94
N LYS A 265 21.33 -7.36 -20.28
CA LYS A 265 20.21 -8.00 -19.58
C LYS A 265 20.57 -8.38 -18.15
N SER A 266 21.75 -8.94 -17.90
CA SER A 266 22.22 -9.24 -16.54
C SER A 266 22.25 -7.98 -15.65
N VAL A 267 22.82 -6.88 -16.14
CA VAL A 267 22.89 -5.60 -15.44
C VAL A 267 21.50 -5.00 -15.20
N SER A 268 20.62 -5.06 -16.20
CA SER A 268 19.23 -4.59 -16.06
C SER A 268 18.47 -5.35 -14.97
N LEU A 269 18.58 -6.68 -14.94
CA LEU A 269 17.95 -7.52 -13.92
C LEU A 269 18.54 -7.26 -12.52
N LEU A 270 19.85 -7.01 -12.44
CA LEU A 270 20.51 -6.66 -11.19
C LEU A 270 19.97 -5.35 -10.62
N PHE A 271 19.82 -4.31 -11.45
CA PHE A 271 19.24 -3.04 -11.01
C PHE A 271 17.78 -3.20 -10.57
N HIS A 272 16.99 -4.02 -11.25
CA HIS A 272 15.65 -4.37 -10.76
C HIS A 272 15.70 -5.01 -9.39
N SER A 273 16.58 -6.02 -9.20
CA SER A 273 16.76 -6.67 -7.90
C SER A 273 17.15 -5.68 -6.81
N ILE A 274 18.10 -4.78 -7.06
CA ILE A 274 18.52 -3.74 -6.11
C ILE A 274 17.35 -2.82 -5.77
N ASN A 275 16.60 -2.35 -6.76
CA ASN A 275 15.44 -1.51 -6.51
C ASN A 275 14.40 -2.20 -5.62
N TYR A 276 14.10 -3.49 -5.87
CA TYR A 276 13.20 -4.26 -5.00
C TYR A 276 13.74 -4.41 -3.58
N TYR A 277 15.04 -4.60 -3.40
CA TYR A 277 15.66 -4.64 -2.08
C TYR A 277 15.48 -3.33 -1.32
N PHE A 278 15.71 -2.19 -1.97
CA PHE A 278 15.51 -0.88 -1.35
C PHE A 278 14.06 -0.58 -1.03
N ILE A 279 13.12 -0.93 -1.92
CA ILE A 279 11.69 -0.84 -1.63
C ILE A 279 11.34 -1.69 -0.41
N ASN A 280 11.85 -2.91 -0.32
CA ASN A 280 11.57 -3.80 0.81
C ASN A 280 12.05 -3.23 2.15
N SER A 281 13.19 -2.54 2.15
CA SER A 281 13.82 -2.01 3.35
C SER A 281 13.32 -0.62 3.75
N GLN A 282 13.08 0.27 2.78
CA GLN A 282 12.77 1.69 3.01
C GLN A 282 11.31 2.06 2.69
N GLY A 283 10.56 1.20 2.01
CA GLY A 283 9.17 1.48 1.62
C GLY A 283 9.03 2.42 0.41
N HIS A 284 10.13 2.91 -0.14
CA HIS A 284 10.16 3.78 -1.33
C HIS A 284 11.19 3.29 -2.36
N PRO A 285 10.94 3.48 -3.66
CA PRO A 285 11.91 3.14 -4.70
C PRO A 285 13.10 4.10 -4.64
N ILE A 286 14.25 3.64 -5.16
CA ILE A 286 15.40 4.54 -5.31
C ILE A 286 15.10 5.46 -6.49
N GLU A 287 14.81 6.73 -6.21
CA GLU A 287 14.76 7.78 -7.24
C GLU A 287 16.19 8.20 -7.60
N GLY A 288 16.93 7.32 -8.26
CA GLY A 288 18.34 7.57 -8.64
C GLY A 288 18.53 8.84 -9.48
N LEU A 289 17.49 9.27 -10.21
CA LEU A 289 17.49 10.52 -10.97
C LEU A 289 17.31 11.76 -10.07
N ALA A 290 16.49 11.68 -9.01
CA ALA A 290 16.25 12.79 -8.09
C ALA A 290 17.48 13.07 -7.20
N VAL A 291 18.18 12.01 -6.78
CA VAL A 291 19.43 12.14 -6.00
C VAL A 291 20.57 12.69 -6.86
N MET A 292 20.69 12.25 -8.13
CA MET A 292 21.73 12.80 -9.01
C MET A 292 21.49 14.29 -9.29
N HIS A 293 20.24 14.71 -9.52
CA HIS A 293 19.90 16.12 -9.69
C HIS A 293 20.27 16.97 -8.45
N TYR A 294 20.10 16.42 -7.24
CA TYR A 294 20.47 17.10 -5.99
C TYR A 294 21.99 17.22 -5.78
N ILE A 295 22.79 16.30 -6.34
CA ILE A 295 24.25 16.33 -6.25
C ILE A 295 24.87 17.22 -7.33
N THR A 296 24.21 17.34 -8.50
CA THR A 296 24.73 18.10 -9.63
C THR A 296 24.38 19.59 -9.63
N HIS A 297 23.54 20.06 -8.70
CA HIS A 297 23.01 21.43 -8.69
C HIS A 297 23.07 22.07 -7.31
#